data_AF-A0A832IBK0-F1
#
_entry.id   AF-A0A832IBK0-F1
#
_cell.length_a   1.000
_cell.length_b   1.000
_cell.length_c   1.000
_cell.angle_alpha   90.00
_cell.angle_beta   90.00
_cell.angle_gamma   90.00
#
_symmetry.space_group_name_H-M   'P 1'
#
loop_
_entity.id
_entity.type
_entity.pdbx_description
1 polymer ?
#
loop_
_entity_poly.entity_id
_entity_poly.type
_entity_poly.pdbx_seq_one_letter_code
_entity_poly.pdbx_strand_id
1 'polypeptide(L)'
;MKTKKFFLKFLFYSFIFFLFRFPVYSQNPNPEKWGSPCVTNINGVEVATLQGFECLFANIVKIIIPVAALALFLTIIVGAFQLITAGGEQKPLQKAKATLTYAVFGFVALIGIWFILLLIKEITGVDVTTFEMPK
;
A
#
# COMPACT_ATOMS: atom_id res chain seq x y z
N MET A 1 -33.24 -1.85 6.79
CA MET A 1 -32.19 -2.86 7.07
C MET A 1 -31.81 -3.74 5.86
N LYS A 2 -32.70 -3.99 4.87
CA LYS A 2 -32.39 -4.80 3.67
C LYS A 2 -31.37 -4.16 2.71
N THR A 3 -31.39 -2.84 2.55
CA THR A 3 -30.51 -2.09 1.62
C THR A 3 -29.03 -2.10 2.02
N LYS A 4 -28.71 -2.02 3.32
CA LYS A 4 -27.31 -2.07 3.82
C LYS A 4 -26.65 -3.44 3.60
N LYS A 5 -27.42 -4.53 3.67
CA LYS A 5 -26.93 -5.91 3.44
C LYS A 5 -26.73 -6.21 1.95
N PHE A 6 -27.53 -5.61 1.07
CA PHE A 6 -27.40 -5.74 -0.38
C PHE A 6 -26.17 -5.01 -0.90
N PHE A 7 -25.97 -3.76 -0.47
CA PHE A 7 -24.81 -2.95 -0.87
C PHE A 7 -23.48 -3.54 -0.35
N LEU A 8 -23.46 -4.10 0.87
CA LEU A 8 -22.27 -4.75 1.42
C LEU A 8 -21.89 -6.02 0.64
N LYS A 9 -22.87 -6.80 0.20
CA LYS A 9 -22.63 -7.97 -0.67
C LYS A 9 -22.14 -7.55 -2.05
N PHE A 10 -22.66 -6.46 -2.61
CA PHE A 10 -22.19 -5.89 -3.88
C PHE A 10 -20.73 -5.41 -3.79
N LEU A 11 -20.37 -4.71 -2.71
CA LEU A 11 -18.99 -4.27 -2.45
C LEU A 11 -18.05 -5.47 -2.25
N PHE A 12 -18.51 -6.53 -1.57
CA PHE A 12 -17.73 -7.75 -1.36
C PHE A 12 -17.53 -8.56 -2.65
N TYR A 13 -18.56 -8.68 -3.49
CA TYR A 13 -18.46 -9.33 -4.81
C TYR A 13 -17.65 -8.50 -5.81
N SER A 14 -17.78 -7.17 -5.79
CA SER A 14 -16.95 -6.26 -6.59
C SER A 14 -15.48 -6.33 -6.15
N PHE A 15 -15.21 -6.41 -4.85
CA PHE A 15 -13.87 -6.60 -4.31
C PHE A 15 -13.30 -7.97 -4.68
N ILE A 16 -14.08 -9.05 -4.61
CA ILE A 16 -13.67 -10.40 -5.08
C ILE A 16 -13.40 -10.42 -6.59
N PHE A 17 -14.23 -9.76 -7.39
CA PHE A 17 -14.03 -9.65 -8.84
C PHE A 17 -12.79 -8.82 -9.18
N PHE A 18 -12.50 -7.76 -8.41
CA PHE A 18 -11.29 -6.95 -8.56
C PHE A 18 -10.04 -7.70 -8.08
N LEU A 19 -10.13 -8.46 -6.98
CA LEU A 19 -9.08 -9.36 -6.52
C LEU A 19 -8.70 -10.42 -7.56
N PHE A 20 -9.67 -10.91 -8.34
CA PHE A 20 -9.44 -11.88 -9.42
C PHE A 20 -8.83 -11.24 -10.68
N ARG A 21 -8.86 -9.91 -10.80
CA ARG A 21 -8.40 -9.17 -12.00
C ARG A 21 -7.07 -8.47 -11.81
N PHE A 22 -6.48 -8.48 -10.62
CA PHE A 22 -5.07 -8.14 -10.51
C PHE A 22 -4.23 -9.23 -11.18
N PRO A 23 -3.28 -8.88 -12.06
CA PRO A 23 -2.26 -9.83 -12.44
C PRO A 23 -1.59 -10.30 -11.15
N VAL A 24 -1.73 -11.58 -10.84
CA VAL A 24 -1.00 -12.18 -9.72
C VAL A 24 0.47 -12.02 -10.09
N TYR A 25 1.23 -11.26 -9.31
CA TYR A 25 2.66 -11.02 -9.49
C TYR A 25 3.51 -12.31 -9.46
N SER A 26 2.89 -13.50 -9.36
CA SER A 26 3.52 -14.81 -9.56
C SER A 26 3.65 -15.22 -11.03
N GLN A 27 3.00 -14.53 -11.97
CA GLN A 27 3.16 -14.78 -13.41
C GLN A 27 4.13 -13.78 -14.06
N ASN A 28 5.29 -13.57 -13.43
CA ASN A 28 6.42 -13.02 -14.17
C ASN A 28 6.93 -14.13 -15.11
N PRO A 29 6.77 -14.02 -16.45
CA PRO A 29 7.25 -15.04 -17.40
C PRO A 29 8.77 -15.21 -17.36
N ASN A 30 9.48 -14.25 -16.75
CA ASN A 30 10.84 -14.42 -16.28
C ASN A 30 10.81 -14.51 -14.75
N PRO A 31 10.93 -15.69 -14.12
CA PRO A 31 11.32 -15.69 -12.72
C PRO A 31 12.67 -14.98 -12.67
N GLU A 32 12.70 -13.73 -12.23
CA GLU A 32 13.93 -13.10 -11.80
C GLU A 32 14.38 -13.95 -10.62
N LYS A 33 15.15 -15.00 -10.92
CA LYS A 33 16.13 -15.52 -9.97
C LYS A 33 16.77 -14.27 -9.40
N TRP A 34 16.76 -14.13 -8.08
CA TRP A 34 17.43 -13.03 -7.40
C TRP A 34 18.79 -12.86 -8.08
N GLY A 35 18.95 -11.76 -8.80
CA GLY A 35 20.10 -11.52 -9.68
C GLY A 35 20.99 -10.47 -9.03
N SER A 36 22.16 -10.23 -9.61
CA SER A 36 22.98 -9.07 -9.21
C SER A 36 22.13 -7.80 -9.35
N PRO A 37 21.98 -6.96 -8.31
CA PRO A 37 22.83 -6.81 -7.12
C PRO A 37 22.39 -7.58 -5.86
N CYS A 38 21.23 -8.27 -5.87
CA CYS A 38 20.62 -8.90 -4.69
C CYS A 38 21.37 -10.14 -4.20
N VAL A 39 22.02 -10.86 -5.12
CA VAL A 39 22.93 -11.97 -4.81
C VAL A 39 24.18 -11.85 -5.67
N THR A 40 25.32 -12.21 -5.10
CA THR A 40 26.58 -12.30 -5.83
C THR A 40 27.03 -13.75 -5.84
N ASN A 41 27.52 -14.23 -6.98
CA ASN A 41 28.10 -15.55 -7.08
C ASN A 41 29.60 -15.43 -6.77
N ILE A 42 30.04 -16.07 -5.68
CA ILE A 42 31.46 -16.20 -5.34
C ILE A 42 31.81 -17.67 -5.45
N ASN A 43 32.65 -18.03 -6.42
CA ASN A 43 33.14 -19.39 -6.65
C ASN A 43 32.02 -20.45 -6.75
N GLY A 44 30.90 -20.14 -7.42
CA GLY A 44 29.78 -21.06 -7.60
C GLY A 44 28.77 -21.08 -6.45
N VAL A 45 29.00 -20.31 -5.38
CA VAL A 45 28.07 -20.17 -4.26
C VAL A 45 27.34 -18.83 -4.37
N GLU A 46 26.01 -18.86 -4.38
CA GLU A 46 25.16 -17.66 -4.30
C GLU A 46 25.09 -17.21 -2.84
N VAL A 47 25.65 -16.03 -2.55
CA VAL A 47 25.56 -15.41 -1.24
C VAL A 47 24.67 -14.17 -1.30
N ALA A 48 23.83 -14.00 -0.28
CA ALA A 48 23.00 -12.81 -0.12
C ALA A 48 23.89 -11.62 0.28
N THR A 49 23.80 -10.53 -0.48
CA THR A 49 24.49 -9.28 -0.18
C THR A 49 23.62 -8.40 0.73
N LEU A 50 24.20 -7.36 1.34
CA LEU A 50 23.41 -6.34 2.05
C LEU A 50 22.40 -5.65 1.11
N GLN A 51 22.73 -5.55 -0.19
CA GLN A 51 21.82 -5.10 -1.26
C GLN A 51 20.63 -6.07 -1.47
N GLY A 52 20.74 -7.34 -1.05
CA GLY A 52 19.61 -8.28 -1.05
C GLY A 52 18.43 -7.81 -0.20
N PHE A 53 18.68 -7.06 0.89
CA PHE A 53 17.61 -6.45 1.68
C PHE A 53 16.87 -5.35 0.92
N GLU A 54 17.57 -4.57 0.10
CA GLU A 54 16.95 -3.55 -0.77
C GLU A 54 15.99 -4.19 -1.76
N CYS A 55 16.41 -5.28 -2.41
CA CYS A 55 15.57 -6.02 -3.35
C CYS A 55 14.33 -6.64 -2.69
N LEU A 56 14.50 -7.23 -1.50
CA LEU A 56 13.39 -7.80 -0.75
C LEU A 56 12.38 -6.72 -0.36
N PHE A 57 12.87 -5.60 0.17
CA PHE A 57 12.03 -4.48 0.55
C PHE A 57 11.31 -3.86 -0.65
N ALA A 58 12.01 -3.63 -1.76
CA ALA A 58 11.42 -3.09 -2.99
C ALA A 58 10.30 -3.97 -3.53
N ASN A 59 10.46 -5.29 -3.51
CA ASN A 59 9.43 -6.22 -3.97
C ASN A 59 8.19 -6.23 -3.06
N ILE A 60 8.38 -6.20 -1.74
CA ILE A 60 7.26 -6.10 -0.77
C ILE A 60 6.51 -4.78 -0.96
N VAL A 61 7.24 -3.67 -1.07
CA VAL A 61 6.66 -2.33 -1.22
C VAL A 61 5.87 -2.21 -2.53
N LYS A 62 6.39 -2.74 -3.65
CA LYS A 62 5.70 -2.78 -4.95
C LYS A 62 4.32 -3.45 -4.86
N ILE A 63 4.16 -4.46 -4.01
CA ILE A 63 2.90 -5.18 -3.83
C ILE A 63 1.98 -4.45 -2.84
N ILE A 64 2.52 -3.96 -1.72
CA ILE A 64 1.70 -3.39 -0.65
C ILE A 64 1.14 -2.00 -1.00
N ILE A 65 1.88 -1.18 -1.75
CA ILE A 65 1.46 0.18 -2.16
C ILE A 65 0.11 0.17 -2.90
N PRO A 66 -0.08 -0.61 -4.00
CA PRO A 66 -1.37 -0.63 -4.70
C PRO A 66 -2.50 -1.21 -3.85
N VAL A 67 -2.21 -2.19 -2.99
CA VAL A 67 -3.20 -2.77 -2.07
C VAL A 67 -3.63 -1.75 -1.01
N ALA A 68 -2.68 -1.01 -0.44
CA ALA A 68 -2.94 0.03 0.55
C ALA A 68 -3.72 1.21 -0.06
N ALA A 69 -3.37 1.63 -1.28
CA ALA A 69 -4.09 2.67 -2.01
C ALA A 69 -5.55 2.29 -2.26
N LEU A 70 -5.80 1.03 -2.65
CA LEU A 70 -7.15 0.53 -2.84
C LEU A 70 -7.93 0.44 -1.51
N ALA A 71 -7.29 -0.04 -0.44
CA ALA A 71 -7.92 -0.08 0.88
C ALA A 71 -8.31 1.33 1.37
N LEU A 72 -7.44 2.32 1.17
CA LEU A 72 -7.74 3.73 1.44
C LEU A 72 -8.95 4.22 0.64
N PHE A 73 -9.00 3.94 -0.65
CA PHE A 73 -10.12 4.33 -1.50
C PHE A 73 -11.46 3.73 -1.01
N LEU A 74 -11.47 2.43 -0.68
CA LEU A 74 -12.67 1.74 -0.19
C LEU A 74 -13.14 2.28 1.17
N THR A 75 -12.21 2.54 2.09
CA THR A 75 -12.55 3.09 3.42
C THR A 75 -13.14 4.49 3.35
N ILE A 76 -12.66 5.33 2.44
CA ILE A 76 -13.24 6.65 2.17
C ILE A 76 -14.66 6.52 1.64
N ILE A 77 -14.90 5.65 0.64
CA ILE A 77 -16.23 5.40 0.08
C ILE A 77 -17.20 4.94 1.17
N VAL A 78 -16.81 3.92 1.94
CA VAL A 78 -17.66 3.36 3.01
C VAL A 78 -17.94 4.42 4.09
N GLY A 79 -16.92 5.19 4.49
CA GLY A 79 -17.08 6.28 5.45
C GLY A 79 -18.02 7.37 4.96
N ALA A 80 -17.90 7.78 3.68
CA ALA A 80 -18.74 8.79 3.05
C ALA A 80 -20.21 8.33 2.97
N PHE A 81 -20.46 7.10 2.50
CA PHE A 81 -21.81 6.54 2.48
C PHE A 81 -22.42 6.41 3.88
N GLN A 82 -21.61 6.03 4.87
CA GLN A 82 -22.07 5.95 6.25
C GLN A 82 -22.44 7.34 6.81
N LEU A 83 -21.71 8.39 6.41
CA LEU A 83 -22.01 9.77 6.81
C LEU A 83 -23.36 10.24 6.25
N ILE A 84 -23.61 10.00 4.96
CA ILE A 84 -24.84 10.42 4.27
C ILE A 84 -26.05 9.62 4.78
N THR A 85 -25.88 8.33 5.02
CA THR A 85 -26.97 7.42 5.44
C THR A 85 -27.21 7.39 6.97
N ALA A 86 -26.46 8.18 7.75
CA ALA A 86 -26.62 8.24 9.21
C ALA A 86 -27.91 8.96 9.64
N GLY A 87 -28.49 9.82 8.80
CA GLY A 87 -29.83 10.39 9.03
C GLY A 87 -30.03 11.14 10.36
N GLY A 88 -28.96 11.53 11.05
CA GLY A 88 -29.00 12.21 12.36
C GLY A 88 -28.76 11.32 13.58
N GLU A 89 -28.69 9.99 13.43
CA GLU A 89 -28.40 9.06 14.53
C GLU A 89 -26.94 9.20 15.00
N GLN A 90 -26.72 9.46 16.30
CA GLN A 90 -25.39 9.78 16.83
C GLN A 90 -24.37 8.64 16.65
N LYS A 91 -24.80 7.39 16.83
CA LYS A 91 -23.92 6.21 16.78
C LYS A 91 -23.31 5.95 15.40
N PRO A 92 -24.09 5.86 14.30
CA PRO A 92 -23.52 5.70 12.95
C PRO A 92 -22.74 6.92 12.49
N LEU A 93 -23.12 8.13 12.93
CA LEU A 93 -22.42 9.38 12.59
C LEU A 93 -21.02 9.43 13.20
N GLN A 94 -20.87 9.11 14.48
CA GLN A 94 -19.56 9.06 15.15
C GLN A 94 -18.65 8.03 14.51
N LYS A 95 -19.19 6.84 14.20
CA LYS A 95 -18.41 5.79 13.52
C LYS A 95 -17.97 6.22 12.10
N ALA A 96 -18.82 6.90 11.34
CA ALA A 96 -18.45 7.41 10.01
C ALA A 96 -17.31 8.42 10.08
N LYS A 97 -17.39 9.38 11.02
CA LYS A 97 -16.35 10.38 11.25
C LYS A 97 -15.03 9.74 11.68
N ALA A 98 -15.07 8.75 12.58
CA ALA A 98 -13.88 8.03 12.99
C ALA A 98 -13.21 7.32 11.80
N THR A 99 -13.98 6.58 10.99
CA THR A 99 -13.46 5.90 9.79
C THR A 99 -12.79 6.88 8.82
N LEU A 100 -13.43 8.03 8.55
CA LEU A 100 -12.84 9.05 7.68
C LEU A 100 -11.58 9.67 8.28
N THR A 101 -11.56 9.88 9.60
CA THR A 101 -10.38 10.42 10.29
C THR A 101 -9.20 9.47 10.19
N TYR A 102 -9.40 8.17 10.37
CA TYR A 102 -8.35 7.17 10.20
C TYR A 102 -7.84 7.09 8.76
N ALA A 103 -8.73 7.19 7.77
CA ALA A 103 -8.32 7.24 6.37
C ALA A 103 -7.48 8.48 6.06
N VAL A 104 -7.88 9.65 6.55
CA VAL A 104 -7.11 10.88 6.40
C VAL A 104 -5.76 10.78 7.11
N PHE A 105 -5.72 10.24 8.32
CA PHE A 105 -4.47 10.04 9.06
C PHE A 105 -3.49 9.14 8.30
N GLY A 106 -3.97 8.02 7.74
CA GLY A 106 -3.14 7.13 6.93
C GLY A 106 -2.59 7.83 5.68
N PHE A 107 -3.42 8.63 4.99
CA PHE A 107 -2.99 9.39 3.82
C PHE A 107 -1.98 10.49 4.17
N VAL A 108 -2.24 11.24 5.24
CA VAL A 108 -1.34 12.31 5.73
C VAL A 108 -0.01 11.72 6.20
N ALA A 109 0.00 10.54 6.83
CA ALA A 109 1.23 9.88 7.24
C ALA A 109 2.11 9.52 6.03
N LEU A 110 1.54 9.01 4.94
CA LEU A 110 2.28 8.71 3.70
C LEU A 110 2.92 9.96 3.10
N ILE A 111 2.16 11.06 3.00
CA ILE A 111 2.67 12.34 2.51
C ILE A 111 3.71 12.92 3.49
N GLY A 112 3.48 12.79 4.79
CA GLY A 112 4.37 13.27 5.84
C GLY A 112 5.74 12.61 5.77
N ILE A 113 5.79 11.29 5.54
CA ILE A 113 7.05 10.56 5.35
C ILE A 113 7.80 11.12 4.14
N TRP A 114 7.13 11.30 3.01
CA TRP A 114 7.73 11.88 1.80
C TRP A 114 8.27 13.30 2.05
N PHE A 115 7.50 14.13 2.76
CA PHE A 115 7.89 15.49 3.10
C PHE A 115 9.13 15.53 4.00
N ILE A 116 9.21 14.63 4.98
CA ILE A 116 10.40 14.51 5.85
C ILE A 116 11.63 14.11 5.03
N LEU A 117 11.51 13.18 4.07
CA LEU A 117 12.62 12.79 3.20
C LEU A 117 13.11 13.95 2.32
N LEU A 118 12.19 14.78 1.81
CA LEU A 118 12.56 15.99 1.05
C LEU A 118 13.31 17.01 1.92
N LEU A 119 12.87 17.22 3.15
CA LEU A 119 13.59 18.10 4.08
C LEU A 119 15.01 17.60 4.36
N ILE A 120 15.18 16.28 4.53
CA ILE A 120 16.51 15.68 4.72
C ILE A 120 17.37 15.92 3.47
N LYS A 121 16.82 15.68 2.28
CA LYS A 121 17.52 15.92 1.01
C LYS A 121 18.01 17.37 0.88
N GLU A 122 17.18 18.35 1.21
CA GLU A 122 17.56 19.77 1.13
C GLU A 122 18.64 20.16 2.15
N ILE A 123 18.64 19.53 3.33
CA ILE A 123 19.63 19.83 4.38
C ILE A 123 20.96 19.11 4.11
N THR A 124 20.93 17.86 3.64
CA THR A 124 22.14 17.04 3.47
C THR A 124 22.71 17.08 2.06
N GLY A 125 21.93 17.49 1.06
CA GLY A 125 22.32 17.43 -0.35
C GLY A 125 22.42 16.01 -0.92
N VAL A 126 21.99 14.99 -0.16
CA VAL A 126 22.03 13.58 -0.57
C VAL A 126 20.63 13.10 -0.94
N ASP A 127 20.52 12.42 -2.07
CA ASP A 127 19.27 11.82 -2.55
C ASP A 127 18.86 10.60 -1.70
N VAL A 128 18.14 10.86 -0.60
CA VAL A 128 17.58 9.82 0.29
C VAL A 128 16.23 9.26 -0.21
N THR A 129 15.71 9.78 -1.32
CA THR A 129 14.46 9.30 -1.94
C THR A 129 14.67 8.04 -2.76
N THR A 130 15.91 7.74 -3.13
CA THR A 130 16.32 6.51 -3.80
C THR A 130 17.10 5.66 -2.81
N PHE A 131 16.50 4.54 -2.39
CA PHE A 131 17.22 3.54 -1.62
C PHE A 131 18.12 2.78 -2.60
N GLU A 132 19.29 3.34 -2.93
CA GLU A 132 20.34 2.62 -3.66
C GLU A 132 21.54 2.50 -2.71
N MET A 133 21.80 1.29 -2.21
CA MET A 133 23.00 1.04 -1.42
C MET A 133 24.22 0.99 -2.36
N PRO A 134 25.25 1.84 -2.17
CA PRO A 134 26.46 1.78 -2.99
C PRO A 134 27.13 0.40 -2.88
N LYS A 135 27.70 -0.06 -4.00
CA LYS A 135 28.33 -1.38 -4.17
C LYS A 135 29.57 -1.57 -3.31
#